data_AF-A0A4R6SQI8-F1
#
_entry.id   AF-A0A4R6SQI8-F1
#
_cell.length_a   1.000
_cell.length_b   1.000
_cell.length_c   1.000
_cell.angle_alpha   90.00
_cell.angle_beta   90.00
_cell.angle_gamma   90.00
#
_symmetry.space_group_name_H-M   'P 1'
#
loop_
_entity.id
_entity.type
_entity.pdbx_description
1 polymer ?
#
loop_
_entity_poly.entity_id
_entity_poly.type
_entity_poly.pdbx_seq_one_letter_code
_entity_poly.pdbx_strand_id
1 'polypeptide(L)'
;MTLNDIKHPILYSTMTTLAYNINKKYFEDKHYLWCTPYFGSDYQSPHFTVPPSSSPIEIYNTFKKEIEGADLHNTKIRLNRKGIRKGADTMLALGKISQEAYDEIITISKRATNEQFRPLLCVISRIEAVPYYKKVDVKDRANPLSHEYILSNLPHSVFDIIKIG
;
A
#
# COMPACT_ATOMS: atom_id res chain seq x y z
N MET A 1 19.66 -13.90 -9.79
CA MET A 1 20.07 -13.20 -8.56
C MET A 1 19.16 -13.64 -7.44
N THR A 2 19.71 -14.19 -6.36
CA THR A 2 18.89 -14.49 -5.19
C THR A 2 18.76 -13.22 -4.34
N LEU A 3 17.68 -13.08 -3.57
CA LEU A 3 17.49 -11.91 -2.70
C LEU A 3 18.59 -11.73 -1.64
N ASN A 4 19.41 -12.77 -1.42
CA ASN A 4 20.56 -12.75 -0.53
C ASN A 4 21.78 -12.00 -1.11
N ASP A 5 21.76 -11.68 -2.42
CA ASP A 5 22.88 -11.03 -3.12
C ASP A 5 22.75 -9.49 -3.14
N ILE A 6 21.63 -8.94 -2.67
CA ILE A 6 21.38 -7.49 -2.61
C ILE A 6 21.83 -6.97 -1.25
N LYS A 7 22.95 -6.24 -1.23
CA LYS A 7 23.58 -5.72 0.01
C LYS A 7 22.71 -4.70 0.76
N HIS A 8 21.85 -3.95 0.06
CA HIS A 8 20.92 -2.98 0.64
C HIS A 8 19.54 -3.11 -0.01
N PRO A 9 18.76 -4.16 0.35
CA PRO A 9 17.50 -4.39 -0.32
C PRO A 9 16.48 -3.33 0.08
N ILE A 10 15.82 -2.75 -0.91
CA ILE A 10 14.75 -1.76 -0.75
C ILE A 10 13.43 -2.42 -1.16
N LEU A 11 12.37 -2.14 -0.43
CA LEU A 11 11.01 -2.53 -0.81
C LEU A 11 10.24 -1.28 -1.24
N TYR A 12 9.39 -1.47 -2.23
CA TYR A 12 8.53 -0.45 -2.78
C TYR A 12 7.07 -0.83 -2.55
N SER A 13 6.27 0.18 -2.23
CA SER A 13 4.81 0.08 -2.10
C SER A 13 4.18 1.37 -2.59
N THR A 14 2.88 1.34 -2.86
CA THR A 14 2.11 2.56 -3.13
C THR A 14 0.91 2.61 -2.22
N MET A 15 0.78 3.73 -1.50
CA MET A 15 -0.40 4.06 -0.71
C MET A 15 -1.04 5.35 -1.23
N THR A 16 -2.20 5.71 -0.70
CA THR A 16 -2.86 6.98 -1.02
C THR A 16 -2.65 7.99 0.11
N THR A 17 -2.67 9.29 -0.22
CA THR A 17 -2.61 10.37 0.77
C THR A 17 -3.68 10.21 1.85
N LEU A 18 -4.89 9.80 1.48
CA LEU A 18 -5.97 9.54 2.43
C LEU A 18 -5.62 8.40 3.39
N ALA A 19 -5.13 7.26 2.89
CA ALA A 19 -4.74 6.13 3.73
C ALA A 19 -3.61 6.52 4.69
N TYR A 20 -2.60 7.23 4.21
CA TYR A 20 -1.52 7.76 5.04
C TYR A 20 -2.05 8.62 6.21
N ASN A 21 -2.90 9.59 5.91
CA ASN A 21 -3.44 10.49 6.93
C ASN A 21 -4.36 9.78 7.93
N ILE A 22 -5.12 8.77 7.49
CA ILE A 22 -5.93 7.94 8.38
C ILE A 22 -5.02 7.15 9.33
N ASN A 23 -3.99 6.49 8.81
CA ASN A 23 -3.06 5.73 9.64
C ASN A 23 -2.35 6.63 10.67
N LYS A 24 -1.90 7.80 10.24
CA LYS A 24 -1.25 8.79 11.10
C LYS A 24 -2.17 9.27 12.23
N LYS A 25 -3.44 9.56 11.93
CA LYS A 25 -4.38 10.11 12.91
C LYS A 25 -4.98 9.04 13.84
N TYR A 26 -5.35 7.88 13.29
CA TYR A 26 -6.19 6.91 14.01
C TYR A 26 -5.49 5.61 14.37
N PHE A 27 -4.37 5.28 13.72
CA PHE A 27 -3.66 4.01 13.91
C PHE A 27 -2.24 4.21 14.45
N GLU A 28 -2.01 5.24 15.27
CA GLU A 28 -0.71 5.50 15.91
C GLU A 28 0.45 5.61 14.90
N ASP A 29 0.18 6.13 13.70
CA ASP A 29 1.16 6.22 12.60
C ASP A 29 1.78 4.88 12.19
N LYS A 30 1.01 3.80 12.37
CA LYS A 30 1.34 2.45 11.91
C LYS A 30 0.64 2.14 10.61
N HIS A 31 1.39 1.57 9.67
CA HIS A 31 0.98 1.37 8.29
C HIS A 31 0.93 -0.14 7.97
N TYR A 32 -0.03 -0.49 7.12
CA TYR A 32 -0.14 -1.81 6.51
C TYR A 32 0.21 -1.68 5.02
N LEU A 33 1.34 -2.24 4.60
CA LEU A 33 1.86 -2.08 3.25
C LEU A 33 2.03 -3.43 2.56
N TRP A 34 1.53 -3.52 1.34
CA TRP A 34 1.88 -4.58 0.41
C TRP A 34 3.05 -4.10 -0.41
N CYS A 35 4.18 -4.79 -0.34
CA CYS A 35 5.43 -4.32 -0.92
C CYS A 35 6.18 -5.41 -1.68
N THR A 36 7.09 -4.97 -2.53
CA THR A 36 7.90 -5.81 -3.42
C THR A 36 9.29 -5.19 -3.56
N PRO A 37 10.37 -5.97 -3.77
CA PRO A 37 11.69 -5.42 -4.06
C PRO A 37 11.79 -4.82 -5.47
N TYR A 38 10.73 -4.94 -6.27
CA TYR A 38 10.69 -4.49 -7.66
C TYR A 38 9.90 -3.19 -7.78
N PHE A 39 10.55 -2.17 -8.33
CA PHE A 39 9.95 -0.85 -8.53
C PHE A 39 8.84 -0.85 -9.59
N GLY A 40 9.07 -1.59 -10.69
CA GLY A 40 8.16 -1.71 -11.82
C GLY A 40 7.86 -3.14 -12.22
N SER A 41 6.94 -3.31 -13.18
CA SER A 41 6.65 -4.60 -13.81
C SER A 41 7.46 -4.73 -15.09
N ASP A 42 8.28 -5.78 -15.21
CA ASP A 42 8.92 -6.16 -16.47
C ASP A 42 8.69 -7.65 -16.74
N TYR A 43 7.62 -7.96 -17.47
CA TYR A 43 7.25 -9.34 -17.79
C TYR A 43 8.18 -10.03 -18.78
N GLN A 44 9.05 -9.29 -19.48
CA GLN A 44 10.00 -9.87 -20.44
C GLN A 44 11.19 -10.50 -19.72
N SER A 45 11.41 -10.14 -18.45
CA SER A 45 12.48 -10.69 -17.65
C SER A 45 12.04 -11.95 -16.91
N PRO A 46 12.79 -13.06 -17.02
CA PRO A 46 12.54 -14.26 -16.22
C PRO A 46 12.75 -14.04 -14.71
N HIS A 47 13.27 -12.87 -14.31
CA HIS A 47 13.52 -12.50 -12.91
C HIS A 47 12.47 -11.55 -12.31
N PHE A 48 11.58 -10.98 -13.12
CA PHE A 48 10.58 -10.00 -12.67
C PHE A 48 9.17 -10.54 -12.90
N THR A 49 8.60 -11.13 -11.86
CA THR A 49 7.29 -11.84 -11.92
C THR A 49 6.12 -11.03 -11.36
N VAL A 50 6.34 -9.76 -10.98
CA VAL A 50 5.30 -8.92 -10.37
C VAL A 50 4.37 -8.36 -11.45
N PRO A 51 3.07 -8.65 -11.39
CA PRO A 51 2.11 -8.08 -12.33
C PRO A 51 1.85 -6.58 -12.06
N PRO A 52 1.41 -5.77 -13.06
CA PRO A 52 1.05 -4.36 -12.92
C PRO A 52 0.05 -4.10 -11.80
N SER A 53 -0.85 -5.05 -11.52
CA SER A 53 -1.80 -4.95 -10.42
C SER A 53 -1.13 -4.83 -9.04
N SER A 54 0.11 -5.29 -8.92
CA SER A 54 0.97 -5.30 -7.73
C SER A 54 2.27 -4.51 -7.87
N SER A 55 2.55 -3.97 -9.04
CA SER A 55 3.72 -3.12 -9.30
C SER A 55 3.49 -1.73 -8.71
N PRO A 56 4.35 -1.26 -7.80
CA PRO A 56 4.18 0.04 -7.15
C PRO A 56 4.06 1.19 -8.15
N ILE A 57 4.96 1.28 -9.14
CA ILE A 57 4.88 2.37 -10.12
C ILE A 57 3.62 2.31 -10.99
N GLU A 58 3.13 1.12 -11.34
CA GLU A 58 1.91 0.98 -12.14
C GLU A 58 0.67 1.32 -11.31
N ILE A 59 0.63 0.92 -10.04
CA ILE A 59 -0.41 1.33 -9.09
C ILE A 59 -0.40 2.85 -8.94
N TYR A 60 0.78 3.46 -8.77
CA TYR A 60 0.95 4.91 -8.67
C TYR A 60 0.38 5.59 -9.92
N ASN A 61 0.82 5.18 -11.11
CA ASN A 61 0.37 5.75 -12.38
C ASN A 61 -1.14 5.56 -12.61
N THR A 62 -1.71 4.44 -12.17
CA THR A 62 -3.15 4.19 -12.25
C THR A 62 -3.94 5.18 -11.41
N PHE A 63 -3.56 5.40 -10.14
CA PHE A 63 -4.19 6.41 -9.32
C PHE A 63 -4.04 7.82 -9.91
N LYS A 64 -2.83 8.15 -10.39
CA LYS A 64 -2.56 9.46 -11.02
C LYS A 64 -3.50 9.69 -12.21
N LYS A 65 -3.61 8.71 -13.12
CA LYS A 65 -4.50 8.76 -14.29
C LYS A 65 -5.98 8.84 -13.91
N GLU A 66 -6.44 8.06 -12.94
CA GLU A 66 -7.85 8.11 -12.48
C GLU A 66 -8.20 9.50 -11.90
N ILE A 67 -7.25 10.16 -11.25
CA ILE A 67 -7.43 11.51 -10.68
C ILE A 67 -7.39 12.58 -11.78
N GLU A 68 -6.38 12.55 -12.65
CA GLU A 68 -6.15 13.57 -13.69
C GLU A 68 -7.12 13.46 -14.88
N GLY A 69 -7.40 12.22 -15.31
CA GLY A 69 -8.17 11.94 -16.52
C GLY A 69 -9.68 12.01 -16.35
N ALA A 70 -10.18 12.24 -15.12
CA ALA A 70 -11.59 12.16 -14.77
C ALA A 70 -12.29 10.88 -15.28
N ASP A 71 -11.55 9.77 -15.39
CA ASP A 71 -12.05 8.49 -15.88
C ASP A 71 -13.19 8.01 -14.96
N LEU A 72 -14.40 7.97 -15.51
CA LEU A 72 -15.64 7.73 -14.77
C LEU A 72 -15.67 6.37 -14.06
N HIS A 73 -14.84 5.42 -14.48
CA HIS A 73 -14.83 4.09 -13.90
C HIS A 73 -14.05 3.98 -12.58
N ASN A 74 -13.17 4.94 -12.22
CA ASN A 74 -12.48 5.15 -10.92
C ASN A 74 -12.31 3.87 -10.07
N THR A 75 -11.82 2.79 -10.68
CA THR A 75 -11.97 1.46 -10.10
C THR A 75 -10.95 1.27 -8.98
N LYS A 76 -9.72 1.77 -9.15
CA LYS A 76 -8.69 1.69 -8.11
C LYS A 76 -9.03 2.58 -6.92
N ILE A 77 -9.52 3.80 -7.13
CA ILE A 77 -10.02 4.68 -6.05
C ILE A 77 -11.16 4.02 -5.29
N ARG A 78 -12.14 3.45 -5.98
CA ARG A 78 -13.27 2.74 -5.34
C ARG A 78 -12.80 1.54 -4.52
N LEU A 79 -11.83 0.77 -5.04
CA LEU A 79 -11.22 -0.33 -4.30
C LEU A 79 -10.44 0.15 -3.08
N ASN A 80 -9.69 1.26 -3.19
CA ASN A 80 -8.96 1.84 -2.07
C ASN A 80 -9.90 2.30 -0.95
N ARG A 81 -11.03 2.94 -1.29
CA ARG A 81 -12.09 3.29 -0.31
C ARG A 81 -12.62 2.06 0.42
N LYS A 82 -12.90 0.98 -0.31
CA LYS A 82 -13.33 -0.28 0.31
C LYS A 82 -12.24 -0.85 1.22
N GLY A 83 -10.97 -0.77 0.81
CA GLY A 83 -9.83 -1.18 1.62
C GLY A 83 -9.73 -0.40 2.94
N ILE A 84 -9.90 0.92 2.91
CA ILE A 84 -9.91 1.78 4.11
C ILE A 84 -11.02 1.36 5.07
N ARG A 85 -12.25 1.14 4.58
CA ARG A 85 -13.38 0.72 5.42
C ARG A 85 -13.13 -0.65 6.05
N LYS A 86 -12.68 -1.62 5.25
CA LYS A 86 -12.30 -2.96 5.75
C LYS A 86 -11.19 -2.89 6.79
N GLY A 87 -10.22 -2.01 6.60
CA GLY A 87 -9.17 -1.73 7.59
C GLY A 87 -9.77 -1.23 8.90
N ALA A 88 -10.68 -0.25 8.84
CA ALA A 88 -11.38 0.26 10.02
C ALA A 88 -12.20 -0.82 10.73
N ASP A 89 -12.96 -1.64 9.98
CA ASP A 89 -13.72 -2.79 10.52
C ASP A 89 -12.79 -3.72 11.33
N THR A 90 -11.63 -4.04 10.75
CA THR A 90 -10.64 -4.93 11.37
C THR A 90 -10.05 -4.30 12.63
N MET A 91 -9.69 -3.02 12.58
CA MET A 91 -9.08 -2.32 13.73
C MET A 91 -10.07 -2.13 14.88
N LEU A 92 -11.35 -1.90 14.59
CA LEU A 92 -12.40 -1.84 15.60
C LEU A 92 -12.60 -3.21 16.25
N ALA A 93 -12.71 -4.28 15.45
CA ALA A 93 -12.87 -5.65 15.96
C ALA A 93 -11.69 -6.10 16.84
N LEU A 94 -10.48 -5.59 16.57
CA LEU A 94 -9.28 -5.83 17.37
C LEU A 94 -9.16 -4.90 18.61
N GLY A 95 -10.11 -3.99 18.83
CA GLY A 95 -10.09 -3.02 19.91
C GLY A 95 -8.94 -2.00 19.78
N LYS A 96 -8.42 -1.78 18.56
CA LYS A 96 -7.33 -0.83 18.28
C LYS A 96 -7.82 0.59 18.03
N ILE A 97 -9.09 0.76 17.75
CA ILE A 97 -9.76 2.06 17.65
C ILE A 97 -11.09 2.03 18.40
N SER A 98 -11.58 3.19 18.82
CA SER A 98 -12.92 3.35 19.38
C SER A 98 -13.99 3.31 18.29
N GLN A 99 -15.25 3.12 18.70
CA GLN A 99 -16.40 3.25 17.80
C GLN A 99 -16.49 4.64 17.15
N GLU A 100 -16.18 5.69 17.92
CA GLU A 100 -16.15 7.07 17.43
C GLU A 100 -15.09 7.27 16.33
N ALA A 101 -13.86 6.77 16.54
CA ALA A 101 -12.81 6.82 15.53
C ALA A 101 -13.19 6.03 14.28
N TYR A 102 -13.84 4.87 14.44
CA TYR A 102 -14.36 4.09 13.34
C TYR A 102 -15.40 4.89 12.51
N ASP A 103 -16.40 5.48 13.16
CA ASP A 103 -17.47 6.25 12.49
C ASP A 103 -16.91 7.48 11.75
N GLU A 104 -15.89 8.12 12.31
CA GLU A 104 -15.13 9.18 11.64
C GLU A 104 -14.44 8.67 10.37
N ILE A 105 -13.69 7.55 10.45
CA ILE A 105 -13.00 6.97 9.29
C ILE A 105 -14.00 6.58 8.19
N ILE A 106 -15.13 5.98 8.56
CA ILE A 106 -16.19 5.65 7.60
C ILE A 106 -16.72 6.91 6.92
N THR A 107 -17.00 7.96 7.68
CA THR A 107 -17.48 9.24 7.14
C THR A 107 -16.46 9.89 6.22
N ILE A 108 -15.19 9.94 6.63
CA ILE A 108 -14.07 10.44 5.83
C ILE A 108 -13.98 9.65 4.51
N SER A 109 -14.01 8.32 4.56
CA SER A 109 -13.90 7.46 3.36
C SER A 109 -15.06 7.66 2.36
N LYS A 110 -16.23 8.10 2.83
CA LYS A 110 -17.41 8.38 2.00
C LYS A 110 -17.34 9.78 1.39
N ARG A 111 -16.88 10.78 2.15
CA ARG A 111 -16.85 12.19 1.74
C ARG A 111 -15.59 12.60 0.98
N ALA A 112 -14.51 11.83 1.11
CA ALA A 112 -13.24 12.21 0.51
C ALA A 112 -13.35 12.41 -1.01
N THR A 113 -12.71 13.43 -1.57
CA THR A 113 -12.66 13.66 -3.03
C THR A 113 -11.60 12.77 -3.67
N ASN A 114 -11.64 12.58 -5.00
CA ASN A 114 -10.63 11.79 -5.71
C ASN A 114 -9.21 12.35 -5.51
N GLU A 115 -9.06 13.67 -5.37
CA GLU A 115 -7.77 14.32 -5.10
C GLU A 115 -7.10 13.86 -3.80
N GLN A 116 -7.88 13.44 -2.80
CA GLN A 116 -7.32 12.89 -1.56
C GLN A 116 -6.75 11.48 -1.73
N PHE A 117 -7.02 10.82 -2.86
CA PHE A 117 -6.45 9.52 -3.21
C PHE A 117 -5.14 9.63 -3.99
N ARG A 118 -4.55 10.84 -4.11
CA ARG A 118 -3.25 11.03 -4.76
C ARG A 118 -2.23 10.02 -4.21
N PRO A 119 -1.57 9.28 -5.12
CA PRO A 119 -0.69 8.20 -4.74
C PRO A 119 0.60 8.74 -4.12
N LEU A 120 1.15 7.95 -3.20
CA LEU A 120 2.41 8.16 -2.51
C LEU A 120 3.23 6.89 -2.69
N LEU A 121 4.44 7.03 -3.22
CA LEU A 121 5.37 5.91 -3.32
C LEU A 121 6.10 5.77 -1.98
N CYS A 122 6.09 4.56 -1.42
CA CYS A 122 6.80 4.25 -0.19
C CYS A 122 8.11 3.54 -0.53
N VAL A 123 9.21 4.00 0.06
CA VAL A 123 10.53 3.40 -0.07
C VAL A 123 10.94 2.91 1.31
N ILE A 124 11.12 1.60 1.44
CA ILE A 124 11.24 0.94 2.74
C ILE A 124 12.58 0.21 2.78
N SER A 125 13.38 0.46 3.81
CA SER A 125 14.57 -0.34 4.10
C SER A 125 14.15 -1.77 4.46
N ARG A 126 14.55 -2.77 3.67
CA ARG A 126 14.22 -4.17 3.98
C ARG A 126 14.77 -4.60 5.33
N ILE A 127 15.95 -4.10 5.69
CA ILE A 127 16.65 -4.46 6.94
C ILE A 127 15.80 -4.01 8.13
N GLU A 128 15.29 -2.79 8.10
CA GLU A 128 14.46 -2.24 9.17
C GLU A 128 13.02 -2.77 9.13
N ALA A 129 12.56 -3.24 7.96
CA ALA A 129 11.24 -3.83 7.79
C ALA A 129 11.10 -5.26 8.38
N VAL A 130 12.21 -5.98 8.61
CA VAL A 130 12.20 -7.40 9.06
C VAL A 130 11.23 -7.70 10.21
N PRO A 131 11.16 -6.88 11.28
CA PRO A 131 10.25 -7.16 12.41
C PRO A 131 8.76 -7.09 12.07
N TYR A 132 8.41 -6.45 10.95
CA TYR A 132 7.02 -6.16 10.56
C TYR A 132 6.47 -7.11 9.51
N TYR A 133 7.28 -8.09 9.07
CA TYR A 133 6.87 -9.06 8.06
C TYR A 133 5.73 -9.93 8.55
N LYS A 134 4.66 -9.96 7.75
CA LYS A 134 3.60 -10.96 7.84
C LYS A 134 3.74 -11.91 6.65
N LYS A 135 3.72 -13.21 6.94
CA LYS A 135 3.78 -14.25 5.91
C LYS A 135 2.56 -14.12 4.99
N VAL A 136 2.81 -13.91 3.69
CA VAL A 136 1.78 -13.94 2.65
C VAL A 136 1.65 -15.38 2.16
N ASP A 137 0.46 -15.96 2.32
CA ASP A 137 0.15 -17.27 1.74
C ASP A 137 0.24 -17.17 0.21
N VAL A 138 0.71 -18.23 -0.45
CA VAL A 138 0.92 -18.25 -1.90
C VAL A 138 -0.38 -17.93 -2.64
N LYS A 139 -1.52 -18.38 -2.11
CA LYS A 139 -2.86 -18.11 -2.66
C LYS A 139 -3.26 -16.63 -2.68
N ASP A 140 -2.67 -15.83 -1.82
CA ASP A 140 -3.00 -14.40 -1.67
C ASP A 140 -2.09 -13.52 -2.54
N ARG A 141 -1.01 -14.09 -3.11
CA ARG A 141 -0.09 -13.38 -4.00
C ARG A 141 -0.74 -13.14 -5.35
N ALA A 142 -0.42 -12.00 -5.97
CA ALA A 142 -0.90 -11.70 -7.32
C ALA A 142 -0.27 -12.62 -8.37
N ASN A 143 0.91 -13.18 -8.09
CA ASN A 143 1.53 -14.27 -8.83
C ASN A 143 2.19 -15.23 -7.82
N PRO A 144 2.02 -16.56 -7.89
CA PRO A 144 2.67 -17.48 -6.96
C PRO A 144 4.20 -17.33 -6.87
N LEU A 145 4.81 -16.87 -7.97
CA LEU A 145 6.25 -16.65 -8.13
C LEU A 145 6.69 -15.21 -7.88
N SER A 146 5.78 -14.28 -7.54
CA SER A 146 6.16 -12.91 -7.16
C SER A 146 6.77 -12.86 -5.77
N HIS A 147 7.77 -11.99 -5.62
CA HIS A 147 8.34 -11.64 -4.33
C HIS A 147 7.53 -10.51 -3.68
N GLU A 148 6.36 -10.88 -3.14
CA GLU A 148 5.45 -9.97 -2.46
C GLU A 148 5.47 -10.19 -0.95
N TYR A 149 5.42 -9.10 -0.20
CA TYR A 149 5.46 -9.10 1.25
C TYR A 149 4.40 -8.18 1.83
N ILE A 150 3.78 -8.61 2.91
CA ILE A 150 2.94 -7.75 3.74
C ILE A 150 3.80 -7.28 4.91
N LEU A 151 3.88 -5.97 5.09
CA LEU A 151 4.37 -5.34 6.31
C LEU A 151 3.18 -4.85 7.12
N SER A 152 3.04 -5.35 8.35
CA SER A 152 1.96 -4.99 9.25
C SER A 152 2.50 -4.25 10.47
N ASN A 153 1.76 -3.23 10.92
CA ASN A 153 2.16 -2.35 12.01
C ASN A 153 3.51 -1.62 11.76
N LEU A 154 3.81 -1.30 10.51
CA LEU A 154 5.05 -0.64 10.12
C LEU A 154 5.00 0.84 10.54
N PRO A 155 5.84 1.31 11.48
CA PRO A 155 5.85 2.72 11.86
C PRO A 155 6.38 3.57 10.70
N HIS A 156 5.90 4.80 10.59
CA HIS A 156 6.35 5.73 9.57
C HIS A 156 7.88 5.95 9.56
N SER A 157 8.54 5.88 10.72
CA SER A 157 10.00 6.07 10.84
C SER A 157 10.84 5.03 10.09
N VAL A 158 10.24 3.96 9.55
CA VAL A 158 10.93 2.86 8.84
C VAL A 158 10.79 2.99 7.32
N PHE A 159 10.10 4.01 6.81
CA PHE A 159 9.97 4.24 5.38
C PHE A 159 9.85 5.71 5.00
N ASP A 160 10.39 6.03 3.84
CA ASP A 160 10.26 7.34 3.22
C ASP A 160 9.10 7.37 2.23
N ILE A 161 8.57 8.58 2.00
CA ILE A 161 7.54 8.84 1.00
C ILE A 161 8.12 9.70 -0.11
N ILE A 162 7.98 9.22 -1.34
CA ILE A 162 8.31 9.96 -2.55
C ILE A 162 7.01 10.31 -3.27
N LYS A 163 6.86 11.60 -3.60
CA LYS A 163 5.84 12.07 -4.53
C LYS A 163 6.48 12.23 -5.90
N ILE A 164 5.94 11.53 -6.89
CA ILE A 164 6.33 11.67 -8.30
C ILE A 164 5.43 12.74 -8.92
N GLY A 165 6.05 13.80 -9.44
CA GLY A 165 5.38 14.98 -10.01
C GLY A 165 4.26 14.61 -10.96
#